data_AF-A0AA97AGY2-F1
#
_entry.id   AF-A0AA97AGY2-F1
#
_cell.length_a   1.000
_cell.length_b   1.000
_cell.length_c   1.000
_cell.angle_alpha   90.00
_cell.angle_beta   90.00
_cell.angle_gamma   90.00
#
_symmetry.space_group_name_H-M   'P 1'
#
loop_
_entity.id
_entity.type
_entity.pdbx_description
1 polymer ?
#
loop_
_entity_poly.entity_id
_entity_poly.type
_entity_poly.pdbx_seq_one_letter_code
_entity_poly.pdbx_strand_id
1 'polypeptide(L)' 'MTDEVGVITGDLTIATSLRPDGRAQIVIQYTGAEEWYTLTGSPAPLPPGGLAALQADVVQRVRHGGAAQAPH' A
#
# COMPACT_ATOMS: atom_id res chain seq x y z
N MET A 1 6.67 22.93 -0.95
CA MET A 1 7.52 22.77 -2.14
C MET A 1 7.91 21.30 -2.21
N THR A 2 7.39 20.57 -3.22
CA THR A 2 7.59 19.16 -3.67
C THR A 2 6.23 18.58 -4.02
N ASP A 3 6.02 18.29 -5.30
CA ASP A 3 4.70 18.24 -5.97
C ASP A 3 3.73 17.19 -5.42
N GLU A 4 2.56 17.71 -5.04
CA GLU A 4 1.37 17.11 -4.44
C GLU A 4 1.44 16.46 -3.04
N VAL A 5 1.38 17.36 -2.06
CA VAL A 5 0.59 17.32 -0.81
C VAL A 5 0.68 16.06 0.07
N GLY A 6 1.48 16.23 1.13
CA GLY A 6 1.01 16.00 2.49
C GLY A 6 1.05 14.55 2.97
N VAL A 7 1.35 14.40 4.26
CA VAL A 7 1.08 13.15 4.98
C VAL A 7 -0.35 12.73 4.64
N ILE A 8 -0.55 11.53 4.09
CA ILE A 8 -1.90 11.01 3.89
C ILE A 8 -2.50 10.76 5.27
N THR A 9 -3.10 11.81 5.84
CA THR A 9 -3.83 11.77 7.11
C THR A 9 -5.32 11.62 6.80
N GLY A 10 -5.93 10.51 7.21
CA GLY A 10 -7.34 10.21 6.97
C GLY A 10 -7.62 8.71 7.01
N ASP A 11 -8.88 8.33 6.79
CA ASP A 11 -9.27 6.93 6.65
C ASP A 11 -8.85 6.42 5.26
N LEU A 12 -8.04 5.36 5.27
CA LEU A 12 -7.55 4.72 4.06
C LEU A 12 -7.98 3.26 4.02
N THR A 13 -8.43 2.86 2.84
CA THR A 13 -8.64 1.46 2.50
C THR A 13 -7.42 0.96 1.73
N ILE A 14 -6.82 -0.14 2.20
CA ILE A 14 -5.68 -0.78 1.55
C ILE A 14 -6.14 -2.15 1.06
N ALA A 15 -5.85 -2.48 -0.20
CA ALA A 15 -6.10 -3.80 -0.76
C ALA A 15 -4.83 -4.38 -1.38
N THR A 16 -4.58 -5.65 -1.07
CA THR A 16 -3.48 -6.44 -1.65
C THR A 16 -4.04 -7.61 -2.46
N SER A 17 -3.48 -7.85 -3.65
CA SER A 17 -3.84 -9.00 -4.50
C SER A 17 -2.60 -9.67 -5.08
N LEU A 18 -2.66 -10.99 -5.27
CA LEU A 18 -1.57 -11.74 -5.91
C LEU A 18 -1.71 -11.65 -7.42
N ARG A 19 -0.64 -11.25 -8.10
CA ARG A 19 -0.57 -11.22 -9.55
C ARG A 19 -0.07 -12.57 -10.11
N PRO A 20 -0.33 -12.87 -11.39
CA PRO A 20 0.12 -14.11 -12.03
C PRO A 20 1.65 -14.30 -12.06
N ASP A 21 2.41 -13.21 -11.92
CA ASP A 21 3.88 -13.22 -11.86
C ASP A 21 4.44 -13.57 -10.47
N GLY A 22 3.57 -13.90 -9.50
CA GLY A 22 3.94 -14.23 -8.13
C GLY A 22 4.24 -13.02 -7.24
N ARG A 23 4.04 -11.80 -7.75
CA ARG A 23 4.19 -10.56 -6.96
C ARG A 23 2.84 -10.07 -6.44
N ALA A 24 2.87 -9.29 -5.37
CA ALA A 24 1.68 -8.70 -4.79
C ALA A 24 1.48 -7.27 -5.31
N GLN A 25 0.30 -7.03 -5.88
CA GLN A 25 -0.17 -5.68 -6.15
C GLN A 25 -0.74 -5.08 -4.87
N ILE A 26 -0.38 -3.84 -4.58
CA ILE A 26 -0.85 -3.07 -3.44
C ILE A 26 -1.49 -1.79 -3.97
N VAL A 27 -2.76 -1.61 -3.66
CA VAL A 27 -3.52 -0.40 -4.00
C VAL A 27 -4.11 0.22 -2.74
N ILE A 28 -4.24 1.54 -2.76
CA ILE A 28 -4.78 2.35 -1.67
C ILE A 28 -5.87 3.25 -2.20
N GLN A 29 -6.80 3.58 -1.33
CA GLN A 29 -7.90 4.48 -1.63
C GLN A 29 -8.22 5.28 -0.37
N TYR A 30 -8.61 6.54 -0.54
CA TYR A 30 -9.32 7.28 0.52
C TYR A 30 -10.67 6.62 0.79
N THR A 31 -10.93 6.21 2.02
CA THR A 31 -12.16 5.47 2.34
C THR A 31 -13.39 6.25 1.89
N GLY A 32 -14.19 5.65 1.01
CA GLY A 32 -15.38 6.26 0.42
C GLY A 32 -15.16 7.00 -0.91
N ALA A 33 -13.94 7.10 -1.40
CA ALA A 33 -13.67 7.52 -2.77
C ALA A 33 -14.01 6.40 -3.77
N GLU A 34 -14.04 6.74 -5.06
CA GLU A 34 -14.22 5.77 -6.15
C GLU A 34 -12.87 5.32 -6.72
N GLU A 35 -11.85 6.18 -6.59
CA GLU A 35 -10.55 5.96 -7.20
C GLU A 35 -9.61 5.15 -6.30
N TRP A 36 -8.82 4.28 -6.94
CA TRP A 36 -7.77 3.50 -6.32
C TRP A 36 -6.43 3.87 -6.91
N TYR A 37 -5.45 4.12 -6.06
CA TYR A 37 -4.09 4.47 -6.43
C TYR A 37 -3.15 3.31 -6.15
N THR A 38 -2.18 3.08 -7.04
CA THR A 38 -1.14 2.08 -6.80
C THR A 38 -0.15 2.61 -5.78
N LEU A 39 0.16 1.80 -4.76
CA LEU A 39 1.14 2.18 -3.75
C LEU A 39 2.55 2.20 -4.35
N THR A 40 3.36 3.20 -3.99
CA THR A 40 4.75 3.29 -4.41
C THR A 40 5.54 2.04 -4.00
N GLY A 41 6.21 1.42 -4.98
CA GLY A 41 6.94 0.17 -4.83
C GLY A 41 6.11 -1.10 -5.07
N SER A 42 4.83 -0.97 -5.43
CA SER A 42 4.03 -2.06 -5.99
C SER A 42 4.32 -2.24 -7.50
N PRO A 43 4.33 -3.48 -8.04
CA PRO A 43 4.12 -4.74 -7.33
C PRO A 43 5.36 -5.17 -6.52
N ALA A 44 5.11 -5.64 -5.29
CA ALA A 44 6.15 -6.03 -4.34
C ALA A 44 6.33 -7.57 -4.27
N PRO A 45 7.50 -8.06 -3.83
CA PRO A 45 7.69 -9.48 -3.53
C PRO A 45 6.68 -9.98 -2.49
N LEU A 46 6.19 -11.21 -2.65
CA LEU A 46 5.33 -11.83 -1.65
C LEU A 46 6.20 -12.35 -0.48
N PRO A 47 5.99 -11.89 0.77
CA PRO A 47 6.73 -12.40 1.91
C PRO A 47 6.33 -13.86 2.21
N PRO A 48 7.14 -14.61 2.97
CA PRO A 48 6.83 -16.00 3.34
C PRO A 48 5.47 -16.18 4.02
N GLY A 49 4.98 -15.15 4.72
CA GLY A 49 3.64 -15.13 5.33
C GLY A 49 2.48 -14.82 4.37
N GLY A 50 2.75 -14.71 3.07
CA GLY A 50 1.75 -14.48 2.03
C GLY A 50 1.13 -13.08 2.06
N LEU A 51 -0.02 -12.94 1.38
CA LEU A 51 -0.72 -11.66 1.24
C LEU A 51 -1.16 -11.08 2.60
N ALA A 52 -1.55 -11.93 3.55
CA ALA A 52 -1.99 -11.48 4.87
C ALA A 52 -0.85 -10.82 5.65
N ALA A 53 0.35 -11.39 5.60
CA ALA A 53 1.52 -10.79 6.23
C ALA A 53 1.91 -9.47 5.56
N LEU A 54 1.85 -9.41 4.23
CA LEU A 54 2.09 -8.17 3.48
C LEU A 54 1.06 -7.10 3.85
N GLN A 55 -0.24 -7.43 3.87
CA GLN A 55 -1.32 -6.52 4.23
C GLN A 55 -1.10 -5.94 5.64
N ALA A 56 -0.73 -6.79 6.62
CA ALA A 56 -0.46 -6.35 7.97
C ALA A 56 0.75 -5.41 8.06
N ASP A 57 1.85 -5.73 7.35
CA ASP A 57 3.05 -4.89 7.29
C ASP A 57 2.77 -3.53 6.64
N VAL A 58 2.06 -3.51 5.50
CA VAL A 58 1.67 -2.27 4.82
C VAL A 58 0.77 -1.41 5.72
N VAL A 59 -0.23 -2.01 6.37
CA VAL A 59 -1.10 -1.30 7.32
C VAL A 59 -0.30 -0.71 8.48
N GLN A 60 0.66 -1.46 9.05
CA GLN A 60 1.53 -0.94 10.11
C GLN A 60 2.37 0.24 9.61
N ARG A 61 3.02 0.13 8.45
CA ARG A 61 3.84 1.22 7.89
C ARG A 61 3.02 2.48 7.63
N VAL A 62 1.82 2.33 7.06
CA VAL A 62 0.90 3.46 6.81
C VAL A 62 0.48 4.11 8.14
N ARG A 63 0.23 3.32 9.19
CA ARG A 63 -0.15 3.82 10.52
C ARG A 63 0.97 4.53 11.28
N HIS A 64 2.23 4.09 11.14
CA HIS A 64 3.38 4.70 11.84
C HIS A 64 3.88 6.00 11.20
N GLY A 65 3.37 6.35 10.01
CA GLY A 65 3.43 7.72 9.48
C GLY A 65 4.55 8.01 8.49
N GLY A 66 4.16 8.55 7.34
CA GLY A 66 5.01 9.38 6.47
C GLY A 66 5.64 8.66 5.28
N ALA A 67 4.95 8.69 4.13
CA ALA A 67 5.38 8.16 2.84
C ALA A 67 5.52 6.62 2.78
N ALA A 68 4.47 5.99 2.25
CA ALA A 68 4.49 4.58 1.90
C ALA A 68 5.57 4.30 0.85
N GLN A 69 6.67 3.65 1.25
CA GLN A 69 7.54 2.94 0.33
C GLN A 69 7.44 1.44 0.61
N ALA A 70 7.16 0.64 -0.42
CA ALA A 70 7.21 -0.81 -0.32
C ALA A 70 8.63 -1.29 0.05
N PRO A 71 8.75 -2.39 0.82
CA PRO A 71 10.06 -2.91 1.20
C PRO A 71 10.86 -3.36 -0.04
N HIS A 72 12.14 -3.00 -0.05
CA HIS A 72 13.14 -3.41 -1.04
C HIS A 72 13.63 -4.84 -0.82
#